data_AF-A0A1U9Z9C5-F1
#
_entry.id   AF-A0A1U9Z9C5-F1
#
_cell.length_a   1.000
_cell.length_b   1.000
_cell.length_c   1.000
_cell.angle_alpha   90.00
_cell.angle_beta   90.00
_cell.angle_gamma   90.00
#
_symmetry.space_group_name_H-M   'P 1'
#
loop_
_entity.id
_entity.type
_entity.pdbx_description
1 polymer ?
#
loop_
_entity_poly.entity_id
_entity_poly.type
_entity_poly.pdbx_seq_one_letter_code
_entity_poly.pdbx_strand_id
1 'polypeptide(L)'
;MMSGETGYDADTVRHAAETIGMHAGDAMTRLFPDGSAGMPSVAKDAIWNDWESFAGLAEELHRYAEGLALAADNAPASQSDTKSNTSAMMGGSDMMGANSMMGSGDMMADDTMGREELAEMPANAVFAKVSDTCSSCHTRFRAKVK
;
A
#
# COMPACT_ATOMS: atom_id res chain seq x y z
N MET A 1 3.48 6.02 -17.51
CA MET A 1 2.89 5.27 -16.38
C MET A 1 2.99 6.11 -15.11
N MET A 2 2.88 5.60 -13.88
CA MET A 2 2.42 6.33 -12.68
C MET A 2 2.97 7.75 -12.42
N SER A 3 4.23 8.07 -12.81
CA SER A 3 4.85 9.41 -12.71
C SER A 3 4.50 10.39 -13.85
N GLY A 4 3.87 9.90 -14.94
CA GLY A 4 3.57 10.65 -16.16
C GLY A 4 4.69 10.70 -17.21
N GLU A 5 5.86 10.10 -16.94
CA GLU A 5 7.03 10.18 -17.83
C GLU A 5 6.91 9.36 -19.12
N THR A 6 6.01 8.38 -19.13
CA THR A 6 5.69 7.51 -20.27
C THR A 6 4.17 7.38 -20.44
N GLY A 7 3.69 6.86 -21.56
CA GLY A 7 2.27 6.52 -21.72
C GLY A 7 1.79 5.54 -20.65
N TYR A 8 0.51 5.60 -20.27
CA TYR A 8 -0.11 4.60 -19.39
C TYR A 8 -0.53 3.38 -20.19
N ASP A 9 -0.22 2.18 -19.68
CA ASP A 9 -0.60 0.90 -20.28
C ASP A 9 -1.12 0.00 -19.15
N ALA A 10 -2.43 -0.26 -19.17
CA ALA A 10 -3.12 -1.03 -18.14
C ALA A 10 -2.66 -2.49 -18.11
N ASP A 11 -2.43 -3.12 -19.26
CA ASP A 11 -2.03 -4.53 -19.33
C ASP A 11 -0.62 -4.71 -18.77
N THR A 12 0.28 -3.78 -19.05
CA THR A 12 1.63 -3.76 -18.47
C THR A 12 1.58 -3.57 -16.96
N VAL A 13 0.75 -2.66 -16.45
CA VAL A 13 0.59 -2.45 -14.99
C VAL A 13 0.03 -3.69 -14.31
N ARG A 14 -0.99 -4.32 -14.92
CA ARG A 14 -1.63 -5.53 -14.40
C ARG A 14 -0.63 -6.68 -14.27
N HIS A 15 0.10 -7.00 -15.33
CA HIS A 15 1.11 -8.08 -15.30
C HIS A 15 2.22 -7.81 -14.28
N ALA A 16 2.69 -6.57 -14.17
CA ALA A 16 3.71 -6.21 -13.19
C ALA A 16 3.18 -6.37 -11.76
N ALA A 17 1.95 -5.93 -11.49
CA ALA A 17 1.30 -6.08 -10.19
C ALA A 17 1.08 -7.55 -9.82
N GLU A 18 0.60 -8.37 -10.74
CA GLU A 18 0.46 -9.83 -10.55
C GLU A 18 1.82 -10.48 -10.23
N THR A 19 2.88 -10.06 -10.92
CA THR A 19 4.24 -10.55 -10.66
C THR A 19 4.70 -10.22 -9.24
N ILE A 20 4.43 -8.99 -8.77
CA ILE A 20 4.72 -8.60 -7.38
C ILE A 20 3.93 -9.47 -6.41
N GLY A 21 2.63 -9.65 -6.66
CA GLY A 21 1.74 -10.47 -5.83
C GLY A 21 2.23 -11.91 -5.69
N MET A 22 2.66 -12.56 -6.78
CA MET A 22 3.22 -13.91 -6.77
C MET A 22 4.45 -14.09 -5.86
N HIS A 23 5.21 -13.01 -5.63
CA HIS A 23 6.42 -13.02 -4.81
C HIS A 23 6.23 -12.41 -3.41
N ALA A 24 5.04 -11.91 -3.10
CA ALA A 24 4.71 -11.30 -1.81
C ALA A 24 4.11 -12.31 -0.82
N GLY A 25 3.63 -11.83 0.34
CA GLY A 25 2.96 -12.64 1.36
C GLY A 25 3.78 -13.84 1.81
N ASP A 26 3.10 -14.99 1.89
CA ASP A 26 3.69 -16.28 2.22
C ASP A 26 4.88 -16.70 1.33
N ALA A 27 4.86 -16.35 0.05
CA ALA A 27 5.97 -16.68 -0.85
C ALA A 27 7.26 -15.96 -0.44
N MET A 28 7.13 -14.70 0.00
CA MET A 28 8.23 -13.90 0.53
C MET A 28 8.74 -14.48 1.85
N THR A 29 7.86 -14.74 2.81
CA THR A 29 8.26 -15.11 4.18
C THR A 29 9.00 -16.45 4.22
N ARG A 30 8.67 -17.39 3.33
CA ARG A 30 9.40 -18.66 3.17
C ARG A 30 10.87 -18.52 2.79
N LEU A 31 11.28 -17.35 2.27
CA LEU A 31 12.68 -17.08 1.92
C LEU A 31 13.54 -16.66 3.12
N PHE A 32 12.96 -16.51 4.32
CA PHE A 32 13.65 -16.05 5.53
C PHE A 32 13.61 -17.09 6.66
N PRO A 33 14.16 -18.31 6.45
CA PRO A 33 14.27 -19.29 7.53
C PRO A 33 15.17 -18.76 8.66
N ASP A 34 14.96 -19.27 9.87
CA ASP A 34 15.79 -18.89 11.03
C ASP A 34 17.29 -19.10 10.72
N GLY A 35 18.11 -18.14 11.12
CA GLY A 35 19.55 -18.11 10.84
C GLY A 35 19.94 -17.67 9.43
N SER A 36 19.02 -17.19 8.57
CA SER A 36 19.38 -16.67 7.23
C SER A 36 19.85 -15.21 7.22
N ALA A 37 20.24 -14.69 8.40
CA ALA A 37 20.82 -13.36 8.56
C ALA A 37 22.31 -13.33 8.19
N GLY A 38 22.83 -12.13 7.92
CA GLY A 38 24.26 -11.92 7.69
C GLY A 38 24.71 -12.14 6.25
N MET A 39 25.94 -11.73 5.95
CA MET A 39 26.47 -11.68 4.57
C MET A 39 26.37 -13.05 3.87
N PRO A 40 25.93 -13.10 2.59
CA PRO A 40 25.70 -11.95 1.70
C PRO A 40 24.33 -11.28 1.86
N SER A 41 23.48 -11.74 2.78
CA SER A 41 22.18 -11.14 3.06
C SER A 41 22.32 -9.77 3.72
N VAL A 42 21.44 -8.85 3.33
CA VAL A 42 21.23 -7.55 4.00
C VAL A 42 19.98 -7.57 4.88
N ALA A 43 19.43 -8.75 5.17
CA ALA A 43 18.40 -8.94 6.19
C ALA A 43 18.96 -8.59 7.58
N LYS A 44 18.21 -7.79 8.34
CA LYS A 44 18.51 -7.55 9.77
C LYS A 44 17.92 -8.67 10.61
N ASP A 45 18.56 -8.97 11.74
CA ASP A 45 18.04 -9.90 12.76
C ASP A 45 16.64 -9.51 13.27
N ALA A 46 16.26 -8.23 13.11
CA ALA A 46 14.94 -7.71 13.42
C ALA A 46 13.79 -8.50 12.78
N ILE A 47 14.01 -9.15 11.62
CA ILE A 47 12.98 -10.00 10.97
C ILE A 47 12.51 -11.11 11.92
N TRP A 48 13.43 -11.81 12.58
CA TRP A 48 13.09 -12.94 13.46
C TRP A 48 12.68 -12.50 14.86
N ASN A 49 13.14 -11.33 15.31
CA ASN A 49 12.70 -10.76 16.59
C ASN A 49 11.29 -10.16 16.53
N ASP A 50 10.79 -9.88 15.34
CA ASP A 50 9.52 -9.20 15.09
C ASP A 50 8.86 -9.76 13.82
N TRP A 51 8.66 -11.07 13.85
CA TRP A 51 8.15 -11.83 12.72
C TRP A 51 6.74 -11.41 12.29
N GLU A 52 5.87 -11.10 13.25
CA GLU A 52 4.49 -10.70 12.97
C GLU A 52 4.43 -9.44 12.12
N SER A 53 5.22 -8.41 12.46
CA SER A 53 5.28 -7.18 11.65
C SER A 53 5.88 -7.43 10.26
N PHE A 54 6.88 -8.31 10.15
CA PHE A 54 7.48 -8.66 8.86
C PHE A 54 6.49 -9.40 7.95
N ALA A 55 5.83 -10.43 8.50
CA ALA A 55 4.82 -11.20 7.78
C ALA A 55 3.60 -10.36 7.43
N GLY A 56 3.18 -9.46 8.32
CA GLY A 56 2.10 -8.50 8.08
C GLY A 56 2.38 -7.58 6.89
N LEU A 57 3.57 -6.97 6.84
CA LEU A 57 3.98 -6.15 5.69
C LEU A 57 4.11 -6.96 4.39
N ALA A 58 4.53 -8.23 4.47
CA ALA A 58 4.57 -9.10 3.29
C ALA A 58 3.15 -9.38 2.76
N GLU A 59 2.18 -9.60 3.64
CA GLU A 59 0.78 -9.83 3.26
C GLU A 59 0.08 -8.55 2.79
N GLU A 60 0.41 -7.39 3.38
CA GLU A 60 -0.01 -6.09 2.85
C GLU A 60 0.49 -5.86 1.44
N LEU A 61 1.77 -6.18 1.16
CA LEU A 61 2.33 -6.05 -0.18
C LEU A 61 1.56 -6.95 -1.18
N HIS A 62 1.21 -8.16 -0.77
CA HIS A 62 0.43 -9.08 -1.59
C HIS A 62 -0.96 -8.51 -1.91
N ARG A 63 -1.70 -8.09 -0.88
CA ARG A 63 -3.04 -7.50 -1.05
C ARG A 63 -3.02 -6.25 -1.92
N TYR A 64 -2.05 -5.36 -1.73
CA TYR A 64 -1.94 -4.14 -2.53
C TYR A 64 -1.52 -4.43 -3.97
N ALA A 65 -0.73 -5.49 -4.20
CA ALA A 65 -0.40 -5.94 -5.55
C ALA A 65 -1.63 -6.53 -6.26
N GLU A 66 -2.44 -7.35 -5.59
CA GLU A 66 -3.72 -7.84 -6.13
C GLU A 66 -4.69 -6.67 -6.42
N GLY A 67 -4.81 -5.73 -5.49
CA GLY A 67 -5.60 -4.52 -5.67
C GLY A 67 -5.12 -3.67 -6.86
N LEU A 68 -3.79 -3.54 -7.05
CA LEU A 68 -3.23 -2.80 -8.17
C LEU A 68 -3.51 -3.49 -9.52
N ALA A 69 -3.47 -4.82 -9.56
CA ALA A 69 -3.81 -5.58 -10.76
C ALA A 69 -5.28 -5.36 -11.15
N LEU A 70 -6.19 -5.32 -10.17
CA LEU A 70 -7.60 -5.02 -10.40
C LEU A 70 -7.83 -3.55 -10.80
N ALA A 71 -7.13 -2.62 -10.15
CA ALA A 71 -7.21 -1.18 -10.42
C ALA A 71 -6.51 -0.76 -11.73
N ALA A 72 -5.90 -1.68 -12.48
CA ALA A 72 -5.09 -1.34 -13.64
C ALA A 72 -5.87 -0.59 -14.75
N ASP A 73 -7.18 -0.82 -14.87
CA ASP A 73 -8.03 -0.08 -15.82
C ASP A 73 -8.39 1.34 -15.34
N ASN A 74 -8.19 1.63 -14.06
CA ASN A 74 -8.39 2.96 -13.48
C ASN A 74 -7.13 3.78 -13.69
N ALA A 75 -6.97 4.34 -14.88
CA ALA A 75 -5.81 5.15 -15.24
C ALA A 75 -5.47 6.21 -14.14
N PRO A 76 -4.19 6.57 -13.98
CA PRO A 76 -3.76 7.55 -12.99
C PRO A 76 -4.60 8.82 -13.06
N ALA A 77 -5.15 9.24 -11.91
CA ALA A 77 -5.82 10.53 -11.83
C ALA A 77 -4.82 11.63 -12.24
N SER A 78 -5.26 12.60 -13.05
CA SER A 78 -4.37 13.70 -13.42
C SER A 78 -3.99 14.45 -12.15
N GLN A 79 -2.73 14.90 -12.03
CA GLN A 79 -2.27 15.72 -10.89
C GLN A 79 -3.13 17.00 -10.69
N SER A 80 -3.88 17.39 -11.73
CA SER A 80 -4.87 18.46 -11.73
C SER A 80 -6.14 18.13 -10.93
N ASP A 81 -6.57 16.86 -10.90
CA ASP A 81 -7.82 16.42 -10.28
C ASP A 81 -7.70 16.37 -8.75
N THR A 82 -6.52 15.98 -8.23
CA THR A 82 -6.27 15.90 -6.78
C THR A 82 -6.25 17.28 -6.11
N LYS A 83 -5.81 18.35 -6.81
CA LYS A 83 -5.83 19.72 -6.26
C LYS A 83 -7.20 20.38 -6.29
N SER A 84 -8.14 19.89 -7.11
CA SER A 84 -9.48 20.47 -7.17
C SER A 84 -10.33 20.11 -5.94
N ASN A 85 -10.02 19.00 -5.25
CA ASN A 85 -10.83 18.53 -4.12
C ASN A 85 -10.38 19.08 -2.75
N THR A 86 -9.13 19.54 -2.61
CA THR A 86 -8.67 20.20 -1.37
C THR A 86 -9.21 21.63 -1.23
N SER A 87 -9.50 22.32 -2.34
CA SER A 87 -10.08 23.67 -2.32
C SER A 87 -11.59 23.70 -2.04
N ALA A 88 -12.30 22.59 -2.19
CA ALA A 88 -13.75 22.51 -1.95
C ALA A 88 -14.10 22.31 -0.45
N MET A 89 -13.14 21.93 0.39
CA MET A 89 -13.36 21.61 1.81
C MET A 89 -13.07 22.77 2.79
N MET A 90 -12.70 23.96 2.30
CA MET A 90 -12.35 25.14 3.11
C MET A 90 -13.26 26.35 2.82
N GLY A 91 -14.55 26.12 2.57
CA GLY A 91 -15.46 27.17 2.04
C GLY A 91 -16.87 27.22 2.62
N GLY A 92 -17.12 26.66 3.81
CA GLY A 92 -18.45 26.67 4.43
C GLY A 92 -18.41 26.99 5.91
N SER A 93 -18.17 28.25 6.26
CA SER A 93 -18.54 28.78 7.58
C SER A 93 -20.07 28.88 7.68
N ASP A 94 -20.57 28.75 8.91
CA ASP A 94 -21.97 28.92 9.35
C ASP A 94 -22.86 27.66 9.32
N MET A 95 -22.93 26.96 10.46
CA MET A 95 -24.18 26.55 11.13
C MET A 95 -23.85 25.90 12.50
N MET A 96 -23.98 26.68 13.57
CA MET A 96 -24.02 26.19 14.96
C MET A 96 -25.36 25.51 15.22
N GLY A 97 -25.36 24.24 15.62
CA GLY A 97 -26.56 23.49 16.00
C GLY A 97 -26.21 22.32 16.92
N ALA A 98 -26.64 22.42 18.18
CA ALA A 98 -26.29 21.56 19.29
C ALA A 98 -26.86 20.13 19.20
N ASN A 99 -26.21 19.24 19.97
CA ASN A 99 -26.78 18.06 20.63
C ASN A 99 -27.08 16.80 19.79
N SER A 100 -26.08 15.92 19.67
CA SER A 100 -26.28 14.47 19.76
C SER A 100 -25.00 13.80 20.24
N MET A 101 -25.01 13.38 21.51
CA MET A 101 -24.12 12.36 22.03
C MET A 101 -24.65 10.97 21.64
N MET A 102 -23.72 10.02 21.56
CA MET A 102 -23.87 8.56 21.50
C MET A 102 -23.82 7.92 20.10
N GLY A 103 -22.59 7.63 19.67
CA GLY A 103 -22.29 6.72 18.57
C GLY A 103 -20.79 6.37 18.49
N SER A 104 -20.09 6.35 19.63
CA SER A 104 -18.67 6.00 19.72
C SER A 104 -18.53 4.55 20.18
N GLY A 105 -18.68 3.63 19.24
CA GLY A 105 -18.48 2.20 19.41
C GLY A 105 -18.59 1.56 18.03
N ASP A 106 -17.55 0.84 17.61
CA ASP A 106 -17.40 0.16 16.31
C ASP A 106 -16.82 0.97 15.12
N MET A 107 -15.87 1.88 15.38
CA MET A 107 -14.85 2.25 14.37
C MET A 107 -13.54 1.48 14.56
N MET A 108 -13.65 0.21 14.98
CA MET A 108 -12.58 -0.78 14.75
C MET A 108 -12.99 -1.63 13.55
N ALA A 109 -13.42 -0.96 12.47
CA ALA A 109 -13.37 -1.57 11.16
C ALA A 109 -11.89 -1.83 10.91
N ASP A 110 -11.54 -3.11 10.78
CA ASP A 110 -10.29 -3.60 10.22
C ASP A 110 -9.70 -2.54 9.26
N ASP A 111 -8.63 -1.86 9.70
CA ASP A 111 -7.95 -0.76 8.99
C ASP A 111 -7.18 -1.29 7.77
N THR A 112 -7.69 -2.35 7.13
CA THR A 112 -7.15 -2.93 5.92
C THR A 112 -8.19 -2.80 4.82
N MET A 113 -7.95 -1.86 3.90
CA MET A 113 -8.75 -1.71 2.68
C MET A 113 -8.78 -3.04 1.93
N GLY A 114 -9.99 -3.51 1.62
CA GLY A 114 -10.20 -4.76 0.88
C GLY A 114 -9.71 -4.64 -0.57
N ARG A 115 -9.45 -5.78 -1.22
CA ARG A 115 -9.02 -5.83 -2.63
C ARG A 115 -10.02 -5.14 -3.57
N GLU A 116 -11.31 -5.23 -3.26
CA GLU A 116 -12.39 -4.62 -4.03
C GLU A 116 -12.38 -3.10 -3.91
N GLU A 117 -12.14 -2.58 -2.70
CA GLU A 117 -12.02 -1.13 -2.48
C GLU A 117 -10.79 -0.56 -3.19
N LEU A 118 -9.67 -1.29 -3.17
CA LEU A 118 -8.47 -0.93 -3.92
C LEU A 118 -8.73 -0.92 -5.43
N ALA A 119 -9.56 -1.84 -5.94
CA ALA A 119 -9.92 -1.94 -7.35
C ALA A 119 -10.74 -0.75 -7.86
N GLU A 120 -11.33 0.06 -6.98
CA GLU A 120 -12.07 1.28 -7.35
C GLU A 120 -11.17 2.54 -7.35
N MET A 121 -9.96 2.43 -6.79
CA MET A 121 -9.02 3.55 -6.72
C MET A 121 -8.29 3.77 -8.05
N PRO A 122 -7.80 5.00 -8.31
CA PRO A 122 -6.83 5.23 -9.38
C PRO A 122 -5.56 4.39 -9.19
N ALA A 123 -5.03 3.81 -10.26
CA ALA A 123 -3.89 2.91 -10.21
C ALA A 123 -2.64 3.55 -9.58
N ASN A 124 -2.44 4.87 -9.75
CA ASN A 124 -1.34 5.58 -9.09
C ASN A 124 -1.50 5.68 -7.56
N ALA A 125 -2.73 5.72 -7.05
CA ALA A 125 -2.99 5.74 -5.62
C ALA A 125 -2.73 4.35 -4.99
N VAL A 126 -3.11 3.27 -5.66
CA VAL A 126 -2.80 1.90 -5.21
C VAL A 126 -1.29 1.62 -5.33
N PHE A 127 -0.66 2.08 -6.41
CA PHE A 127 0.79 1.99 -6.58
C PHE A 127 1.57 2.70 -5.47
N ALA A 128 1.06 3.84 -4.98
CA ALA A 128 1.66 4.53 -3.84
C ALA A 128 1.65 3.64 -2.58
N LYS A 129 0.55 2.91 -2.32
CA LYS A 129 0.45 1.96 -1.20
C LYS A 129 1.47 0.82 -1.33
N VAL A 130 1.60 0.22 -2.51
CA VAL A 130 2.64 -0.79 -2.81
C VAL A 130 4.05 -0.24 -2.52
N SER A 131 4.31 1.01 -2.92
CA SER A 131 5.60 1.69 -2.71
C SER A 131 5.87 1.97 -1.22
N ASP A 132 4.85 2.39 -0.47
CA ASP A 132 4.94 2.67 0.95
C ASP A 132 5.22 1.40 1.76
N THR A 133 4.62 0.25 1.39
CA THR A 133 4.93 -1.04 2.02
C THR A 133 6.40 -1.44 1.77
N CYS A 134 6.92 -1.25 0.54
CA CYS A 134 8.33 -1.46 0.24
C CYS A 134 9.24 -0.60 1.12
N SER A 135 8.92 0.69 1.26
CA SER A 135 9.69 1.65 2.06
C SER A 135 9.67 1.28 3.54
N SER A 136 8.50 0.94 4.07
CA SER A 136 8.28 0.57 5.47
C SER A 136 9.04 -0.70 5.84
N CYS A 137 8.91 -1.75 5.02
CA CYS A 137 9.61 -3.01 5.23
C CYS A 137 11.14 -2.81 5.15
N HIS A 138 11.64 -2.12 4.12
CA HIS A 138 13.08 -1.88 4.00
C HIS A 138 13.66 -1.01 5.12
N THR A 139 12.91 -0.02 5.61
CA THR A 139 13.34 0.82 6.73
C THR A 139 13.56 -0.02 7.99
N ARG A 140 12.61 -0.91 8.29
CA ARG A 140 12.64 -1.74 9.50
C ARG A 140 13.61 -2.91 9.38
N PHE A 141 13.53 -3.67 8.29
CA PHE A 141 14.09 -5.02 8.19
C PHE A 141 15.30 -5.18 7.27
N ARG A 142 15.64 -4.17 6.45
CA ARG A 142 16.82 -4.21 5.56
C ARG A 142 17.95 -3.33 6.09
N ALA A 143 19.17 -3.85 6.11
CA ALA A 143 20.38 -3.09 6.41
C ALA A 143 20.62 -2.04 5.31
N LYS A 144 21.14 -0.86 5.70
CA LYS A 144 21.64 0.10 4.71
C LYS A 144 22.97 -0.43 4.19
N VAL A 145 23.03 -0.72 2.91
CA VAL A 145 24.31 -0.97 2.22
C VAL A 145 25.07 0.35 2.18
N LYS A 146 26.32 0.33 2.64
CA LYS A 146 27.27 1.44 2.57
C LYS A 146 28.12 1.33 1.31
#